data_AF-A0A2N1RDK3-F1
#
_entry.id   AF-A0A2N1RDK3-F1
#
_cell.length_a   1.000
_cell.length_b   1.000
_cell.length_c   1.000
_cell.angle_alpha   90.00
_cell.angle_beta   90.00
_cell.angle_gamma   90.00
#
_symmetry.space_group_name_H-M   'P 1'
#
loop_
_entity.id
_entity.type
_entity.pdbx_description
1 polymer ?
#
loop_
_entity_poly.entity_id
_entity_poly.type
_entity_poly.pdbx_seq_one_letter_code
_entity_poly.pdbx_strand_id
1 'polypeptide(L)'
;ADLEKEKLIVASYQNYYKSQDRLIVRTIRRLLRYSLILLLVSLGFMILNVILSSYPSTQIFPMIVSEGVRIASWVFMWEAFHSAFMQSLDPLKRRREFSRFLRAGISFRLVGQVLNAESDAKENDPNGERFE
;
A
#
# COMPACT_ATOMS: atom_id res chain seq x y z
N ALA A 1 -10.02 19.37 31.70
CA ALA A 1 -9.48 18.46 30.68
C ALA A 1 -9.47 19.22 29.36
N ASP A 2 -8.32 19.30 28.70
CA ASP A 2 -8.06 20.26 27.62
C ASP A 2 -8.60 19.73 26.28
N LEU A 3 -9.87 20.04 25.98
CA LEU A 3 -10.61 19.60 24.79
C LEU A 3 -9.92 20.03 23.48
N GLU A 4 -9.10 21.09 23.53
CA GLU A 4 -8.33 21.55 22.37
C GLU A 4 -7.19 20.59 22.03
N LYS A 5 -6.49 20.06 23.04
CA LYS A 5 -5.42 19.07 22.82
C LYS A 5 -5.96 17.78 22.21
N GLU A 6 -7.16 17.36 22.62
CA GLU A 6 -7.82 16.18 22.07
C GLU A 6 -8.15 16.35 20.57
N LYS A 7 -8.72 17.50 20.19
CA LYS A 7 -9.00 17.83 18.79
C LYS A 7 -7.72 17.90 17.95
N LEU A 8 -6.64 18.47 18.51
CA LEU A 8 -5.33 18.54 17.84
C LEU A 8 -4.75 17.16 17.56
N ILE A 9 -4.85 16.23 18.52
CA ILE A 9 -4.36 14.85 18.34
C ILE A 9 -5.16 14.13 17.25
N VAL A 10 -6.49 14.27 17.24
CA VAL A 10 -7.35 13.69 16.20
C VAL A 10 -7.04 14.27 14.82
N ALA A 11 -6.89 15.60 14.71
CA ALA A 11 -6.57 16.26 13.46
C ALA A 11 -5.19 15.86 12.90
N SER A 12 -4.17 15.78 13.78
CA SER A 12 -2.84 15.30 13.42
C SER A 12 -2.86 13.86 12.90
N TYR A 13 -3.59 12.98 13.57
CA TYR A 13 -3.75 11.59 13.16
C TYR A 13 -4.37 11.46 11.77
N GLN A 14 -5.48 12.16 11.53
CA GLN A 14 -6.14 12.18 10.22
C GLN A 14 -5.23 12.73 9.12
N ASN A 15 -4.49 13.80 9.41
CA ASN A 15 -3.61 14.43 8.45
C ASN A 15 -2.42 13.52 8.08
N TYR A 16 -1.86 12.81 9.06
CA TYR A 16 -0.77 11.85 8.86
C TYR A 16 -1.18 10.75 7.88
N TYR A 17 -2.30 10.08 8.13
CA TYR A 17 -2.77 9.00 7.25
C TYR A 17 -3.21 9.50 5.87
N LYS A 18 -3.79 10.70 5.78
CA LYS A 18 -4.12 11.34 4.50
C LYS A 18 -2.87 11.68 3.68
N SER A 19 -1.77 12.03 4.34
CA SER A 19 -0.46 12.22 3.70
C SER A 19 0.10 10.89 3.18
N GLN A 20 0.06 9.85 4.00
CA GLN A 20 0.57 8.52 3.63
C GLN A 20 -0.20 7.91 2.44
N ASP A 21 -1.52 8.09 2.38
CA ASP A 21 -2.32 7.63 1.25
C ASP A 21 -1.89 8.29 -0.08
N ARG A 22 -1.57 9.58 -0.06
CA ARG A 22 -1.09 10.30 -1.25
C ARG A 22 0.28 9.82 -1.72
N LEU A 23 1.16 9.45 -0.80
CA LEU A 23 2.47 8.89 -1.12
C LEU A 23 2.33 7.52 -1.78
N ILE A 24 1.48 6.64 -1.21
CA ILE A 24 1.19 5.32 -1.76
C ILE A 24 0.63 5.44 -3.19
N VAL A 25 -0.34 6.33 -3.42
CA VAL A 25 -0.94 6.54 -4.74
C VAL A 25 0.07 7.05 -5.78
N ARG A 26 1.01 7.92 -5.37
CA ARG A 26 2.08 8.40 -6.27
C ARG A 26 3.06 7.30 -6.64
N THR A 27 3.44 6.47 -5.68
CA THR A 27 4.32 5.33 -5.91
C THR A 27 3.66 4.34 -6.87
N ILE A 28 2.42 3.90 -6.59
CA ILE A 28 1.67 3.01 -7.48
C ILE A 28 1.60 3.56 -8.92
N ARG A 29 1.31 4.86 -9.08
CA ARG A 29 1.23 5.47 -10.42
C ARG A 29 2.57 5.49 -11.16
N ARG A 30 3.69 5.73 -10.46
CA ARG A 30 5.03 5.67 -11.07
C ARG A 30 5.34 4.26 -11.53
N LEU A 31 5.09 3.28 -10.68
CA LEU A 31 5.34 1.87 -10.97
C LEU A 31 4.47 1.37 -12.14
N LEU A 32 3.17 1.69 -12.15
CA LEU A 32 2.27 1.39 -13.28
C LEU A 32 2.77 2.00 -14.59
N ARG A 33 3.31 3.23 -14.57
CA ARG A 33 3.88 3.84 -15.78
C ARG A 33 5.09 3.06 -16.28
N TYR A 34 5.99 2.64 -15.40
CA TYR A 34 7.14 1.80 -15.79
C TYR A 34 6.70 0.46 -16.38
N SER A 35 5.77 -0.24 -15.71
CA SER A 35 5.21 -1.50 -16.24
C SER A 35 4.51 -1.30 -17.58
N LEU A 36 3.79 -0.19 -17.77
CA LEU A 36 3.12 0.13 -19.02
C LEU A 36 4.12 0.41 -20.15
N ILE A 37 5.22 1.11 -19.87
CA ILE A 37 6.31 1.31 -20.84
C ILE A 37 6.92 -0.03 -21.24
N LEU A 38 7.24 -0.90 -20.28
CA LEU A 38 7.76 -2.25 -20.53
C LEU A 38 6.80 -3.09 -21.38
N LEU A 39 5.51 -3.01 -21.09
CA LEU A 39 4.46 -3.69 -21.87
C LEU A 39 4.43 -3.18 -23.30
N LEU A 40 4.49 -1.85 -23.51
CA LEU A 40 4.55 -1.26 -24.85
C LEU A 40 5.79 -1.70 -25.64
N VAL A 41 6.95 -1.77 -24.98
CA VAL A 41 8.20 -2.25 -25.58
C VAL A 41 8.07 -3.71 -26.00
N SER A 42 7.53 -4.57 -25.13
CA SER A 42 7.26 -5.98 -25.45
C SER A 42 6.29 -6.11 -26.63
N LEU A 43 5.23 -5.30 -26.67
CA LEU A 43 4.29 -5.26 -27.79
C LEU A 43 4.99 -4.89 -29.09
N GLY A 44 5.91 -3.92 -29.05
CA GLY A 44 6.74 -3.51 -30.18
C GLY A 44 7.61 -4.67 -30.69
N PHE A 45 8.28 -5.41 -29.79
CA PHE A 45 9.03 -6.60 -30.17
C PHE A 45 8.16 -7.71 -30.75
N MET A 46 6.94 -7.88 -30.23
CA MET A 46 5.99 -8.86 -30.73
C MET A 46 5.51 -8.53 -32.15
N ILE A 47 5.22 -7.26 -32.43
CA ILE A 47 4.89 -6.78 -33.78
C ILE A 47 6.08 -6.97 -34.72
N LEU A 48 7.29 -6.63 -34.26
CA LEU A 48 8.52 -6.84 -35.02
C LEU A 48 8.72 -8.31 -35.37
N ASN A 49 8.41 -9.22 -34.43
CA ASN A 49 8.49 -10.65 -34.67
C ASN A 49 7.55 -11.09 -35.80
N VAL A 50 6.29 -10.63 -35.79
CA VAL A 50 5.30 -10.96 -36.85
C VAL A 50 5.76 -10.48 -38.23
N ILE A 51 6.32 -9.27 -38.31
CA ILE A 51 6.86 -8.73 -39.56
C ILE A 51 8.04 -9.58 -40.04
N LEU A 52 8.95 -9.93 -39.13
CA LEU A 52 10.15 -10.71 -39.46
C LEU A 52 9.81 -12.15 -39.88
N SER A 53 8.81 -12.76 -39.24
CA SER A 53 8.29 -14.08 -39.61
C SER A 53 7.56 -14.11 -40.96
N SER A 54 7.09 -12.96 -41.46
CA SER A 54 6.42 -12.87 -42.76
C SER A 54 7.41 -12.94 -43.94
N TYR A 55 8.70 -12.71 -43.70
CA TYR A 55 9.76 -12.85 -44.71
C TYR A 55 10.67 -14.01 -44.34
N PRO A 56 10.32 -15.26 -44.70
CA PRO A 56 11.16 -16.42 -44.41
C PRO A 56 12.45 -16.32 -45.22
N SER A 57 13.50 -15.84 -44.57
CA SER A 57 14.86 -15.82 -45.12
C SER A 57 15.53 -17.16 -44.88
N THR A 58 16.20 -17.71 -45.89
CA THR A 58 17.04 -18.92 -45.78
C THR A 58 18.41 -18.66 -45.14
N GLN A 59 18.66 -17.43 -44.68
CA GLN A 59 19.95 -17.00 -44.13
C GLN A 59 20.00 -17.20 -42.62
N ILE A 60 21.18 -17.59 -42.10
CA ILE A 60 21.39 -17.92 -40.68
C ILE A 60 21.23 -16.70 -39.76
N PHE A 61 21.68 -15.53 -40.20
CA PHE A 61 21.64 -14.30 -39.40
C PHE A 61 20.22 -13.87 -38.99
N PRO A 62 19.26 -13.68 -39.91
CA PRO A 62 17.88 -13.32 -39.55
C PRO A 62 17.16 -14.38 -38.71
N MET A 63 17.53 -15.67 -38.83
CA MET A 63 17.00 -16.74 -37.97
C MET A 63 17.41 -16.55 -36.50
N ILE A 64 18.68 -16.19 -36.24
CA ILE A 64 19.17 -15.91 -34.90
C ILE A 64 18.49 -14.65 -34.34
N VAL A 65 18.36 -13.60 -35.16
CA VAL A 65 17.67 -12.36 -34.76
C VAL A 65 16.20 -12.64 -34.42
N SER A 66 15.47 -13.42 -35.22
CA SER A 66 14.08 -13.75 -34.93
C SER A 66 13.92 -14.51 -33.63
N GLU A 67 14.85 -15.42 -33.33
CA GLU A 67 14.81 -16.20 -32.09
C GLU A 67 15.17 -15.31 -30.88
N GLY A 68 16.13 -14.40 -31.04
CA GLY A 68 16.45 -13.37 -30.04
C GLY A 68 15.28 -12.43 -29.76
N VAL A 69 14.56 -11.96 -30.78
CA VAL A 69 13.37 -11.12 -30.63
C VAL A 69 12.25 -11.87 -29.90
N ARG A 70 12.08 -13.17 -30.17
CA ARG A 70 11.08 -14.00 -29.50
C ARG A 70 11.42 -14.20 -28.02
N ILE A 71 12.69 -14.42 -27.70
CA ILE A 71 13.18 -14.48 -26.32
C ILE A 71 12.98 -13.13 -25.61
N ALA A 72 13.40 -12.03 -26.24
CA ALA A 72 13.26 -10.68 -25.69
C ALA A 72 11.79 -10.33 -25.43
N SER A 73 10.88 -10.64 -26.37
CA SER A 73 9.46 -10.36 -26.25
C SER A 73 8.86 -10.97 -24.98
N TRP A 74 9.12 -12.26 -24.74
CA TRP A 74 8.55 -12.94 -23.57
C TRP A 74 9.24 -12.51 -22.27
N VAL A 75 10.56 -12.26 -22.27
CA VAL A 75 11.28 -11.76 -21.07
C VAL A 75 10.77 -10.39 -20.66
N PHE A 76 10.62 -9.46 -21.61
CA PHE A 76 10.06 -8.14 -21.33
C PHE A 76 8.60 -8.21 -20.89
N MET A 77 7.82 -9.13 -21.45
CA MET A 77 6.43 -9.35 -21.03
C MET A 77 6.37 -9.89 -19.60
N TRP A 78 7.24 -10.84 -19.26
CA TRP A 78 7.36 -11.39 -17.92
C TRP A 78 7.77 -10.33 -16.91
N GLU A 79 8.75 -9.49 -17.25
CA GLU A 79 9.20 -8.39 -16.39
C GLU A 79 8.08 -7.37 -16.13
N ALA A 80 7.31 -7.02 -17.17
CA ALA A 80 6.15 -6.15 -17.05
C ALA A 80 5.08 -6.77 -16.14
N PHE A 81 4.81 -8.08 -16.31
CA PHE A 81 3.83 -8.81 -15.51
C PHE A 81 4.25 -8.92 -14.05
N HIS A 82 5.47 -9.36 -13.76
CA HIS A 82 5.97 -9.48 -12.40
C HIS A 82 6.01 -8.11 -11.72
N SER A 83 6.48 -7.07 -12.41
CA SER A 83 6.53 -5.71 -11.86
C SER A 83 5.13 -5.18 -11.55
N ALA A 84 4.16 -5.43 -12.44
CA ALA A 84 2.78 -5.05 -12.21
C ALA A 84 2.13 -5.85 -11.07
N PHE A 85 2.41 -7.16 -10.95
CA PHE A 85 1.77 -8.03 -9.97
C PHE A 85 2.35 -7.87 -8.57
N MET A 86 3.68 -7.99 -8.41
CA MET A 86 4.34 -7.90 -7.10
C MET A 86 4.19 -6.50 -6.50
N GLN A 87 4.33 -5.46 -7.32
CA GLN A 87 4.36 -4.10 -6.78
C GLN A 87 2.97 -3.47 -6.66
N SER A 88 1.92 -4.07 -7.23
CA SER A 88 0.53 -3.62 -7.03
C SER A 88 -0.10 -4.27 -5.80
N LEU A 89 0.21 -5.53 -5.50
CA LEU A 89 -0.38 -6.27 -4.37
C LEU A 89 0.03 -5.72 -3.00
N ASP A 90 1.31 -5.44 -2.78
CA ASP A 90 1.82 -4.92 -1.50
C ASP A 90 1.20 -3.58 -1.06
N PRO A 91 1.20 -2.53 -1.90
CA PRO A 91 0.63 -1.26 -1.52
C PRO A 91 -0.91 -1.29 -1.51
N LEU A 92 -1.59 -2.10 -2.32
CA LEU A 92 -3.05 -2.25 -2.25
C LEU A 92 -3.50 -2.92 -0.95
N LYS A 93 -2.78 -3.94 -0.48
CA LYS A 93 -3.06 -4.62 0.80
C LYS A 93 -2.84 -3.66 1.97
N ARG A 94 -1.72 -2.92 1.96
CA ARG A 94 -1.45 -1.83 2.92
C ARG A 94 -2.52 -0.74 2.88
N ARG A 95 -3.00 -0.34 1.70
CA ARG A 95 -4.07 0.68 1.56
C ARG A 95 -5.37 0.26 2.23
N ARG A 96 -5.73 -1.03 2.11
CA ARG A 96 -6.94 -1.58 2.75
C ARG A 96 -6.84 -1.57 4.27
N GLU A 97 -5.68 -1.89 4.82
CA GLU A 97 -5.41 -1.82 6.25
C GLU A 97 -5.42 -0.37 6.75
N PHE A 98 -4.74 0.54 6.06
CA PHE A 98 -4.73 1.96 6.40
C PHE A 98 -6.11 2.61 6.33
N SER A 99 -6.93 2.23 5.34
CA SER A 99 -8.32 2.69 5.26
C SER A 99 -9.16 2.18 6.44
N ARG A 100 -8.87 0.99 6.96
CA ARG A 100 -9.50 0.46 8.17
C ARG A 100 -9.12 1.27 9.41
N PHE A 101 -7.83 1.59 9.58
CA PHE A 101 -7.37 2.42 10.69
C PHE A 101 -7.89 3.86 10.63
N LEU A 102 -7.99 4.44 9.43
CA LEU A 102 -8.59 5.76 9.21
C LEU A 102 -10.09 5.83 9.60
N ARG A 103 -10.82 4.71 9.50
CA ARG A 103 -12.23 4.63 9.87
C ARG A 103 -12.46 4.27 11.33
N ALA A 104 -11.44 3.80 12.04
CA ALA A 104 -11.55 3.52 13.46
C ALA A 104 -11.65 4.86 14.22
N GLY A 105 -12.81 5.12 14.83
CA GLY A 105 -13.00 6.28 15.69
C GLY A 105 -12.11 6.16 16.93
N ILE A 106 -11.28 7.18 17.17
CA ILE A 106 -10.43 7.25 18.35
C ILE A 106 -11.27 7.84 19.48
N SER A 107 -11.55 7.06 20.52
CA SER A 107 -12.17 7.57 21.76
C SER A 107 -11.13 7.66 22.86
N PHE A 108 -10.97 8.82 23.48
CA PHE A 108 -10.13 8.96 24.67
C PHE A 108 -10.95 8.63 25.91
N ARG A 109 -10.53 7.61 26.66
CA ARG A 109 -11.06 7.36 28.00
C ARG A 109 -10.12 8.05 28.99
N LEU A 110 -10.58 9.12 29.65
CA LEU A 110 -9.85 9.72 30.76
C LEU A 110 -9.83 8.74 31.94
N VAL A 111 -8.68 8.12 32.20
CA VAL A 111 -8.46 7.22 33.35
C VAL A 111 -8.43 8.00 34.69
N GLY A 112 -8.45 9.34 34.67
CA GLY A 112 -8.45 10.18 35.87
C GLY A 112 -9.72 10.17 36.71
N GLN A 113 -10.87 9.73 36.20
CA GLN A 113 -12.10 9.62 37.00
C GLN A 113 -12.19 8.33 37.81
N VAL A 114 -11.43 7.28 37.43
CA VAL A 114 -11.47 5.99 38.13
C VAL A 114 -10.74 6.09 39.48
N LEU A 115 -9.67 6.88 39.57
CA LEU A 115 -8.93 7.07 40.82
C LEU A 115 -9.70 7.92 41.85
N ASN A 116 -10.45 8.93 41.39
CA ASN A 116 -11.27 9.75 42.30
C ASN A 116 -12.51 9.00 42.79
N ALA A 117 -13.15 8.19 41.93
CA ALA A 117 -14.29 7.36 42.33
C ALA A 117 -13.89 6.24 43.31
N GLU A 118 -12.67 5.71 43.22
CA GLU A 118 -12.15 4.70 44.14
C GLU A 118 -11.66 5.32 45.47
N SER A 119 -11.21 6.58 45.45
CA SER A 119 -10.92 7.37 46.66
C SER A 119 -12.20 7.75 47.41
N ASP A 120 -13.22 8.23 46.72
CA ASP A 120 -14.51 8.62 47.31
C ASP A 120 -15.30 7.39 47.82
N ALA A 121 -15.13 6.23 47.20
CA ALA A 121 -15.72 4.97 47.67
C ALA A 121 -15.04 4.40 48.93
N LYS A 122 -13.75 4.68 49.15
CA LYS A 122 -13.04 4.31 50.39
C LYS A 122 -13.29 5.27 51.55
N GLU A 123 -13.59 6.54 51.27
CA GLU A 123 -13.88 7.54 52.30
C GLU A 123 -15.31 7.45 52.83
N ASN A 124 -16.23 6.87 52.05
CA ASN A 124 -17.67 6.80 52.37
C ASN A 124 -18.17 5.39 52.72
N ASP A 125 -17.28 4.48 53.13
CA ASP A 125 -17.66 3.17 53.69
C ASP A 125 -18.12 3.34 55.15
N PRO A 126 -19.41 3.17 55.47
CA PRO A 126 -19.92 3.32 56.83
C PRO A 126 -19.54 2.15 57.76
N ASN A 127 -18.89 1.09 57.25
CA ASN A 127 -18.62 -0.16 57.97
C ASN A 127 -17.16 -0.66 57.84
N GLY A 128 -16.19 0.21 57.51
CA GLY A 128 -14.77 -0.13 57.41
C GLY A 128 -14.06 -0.36 58.76
N GLU A 129 -14.35 -1.51 59.35
CA GLU A 129 -13.59 -2.28 60.34
C GLU A 129 -12.77 -1.55 61.42
N ARG A 130 -13.41 -1.41 62.57
CA ARG A 130 -12.77 -1.39 63.89
C ARG A 130 -12.64 -2.84 64.38
N PHE A 131 -11.61 -3.54 63.95
CA PHE A 131 -11.10 -4.71 64.68
C PHE A 131 -9.65 -4.44 65.08
N GLU A 132 -9.38 -4.73 66.36
CA GLU A 132 -8.13 -4.54 67.10
C GLU A 132 -6.93 -5.28 66.49
#